data_AF-A0A1C6UXA3-F1
#
_entry.id   AF-A0A1C6UXA3-F1
#
_cell.length_a   1.000
_cell.length_b   1.000
_cell.length_c   1.000
_cell.angle_alpha   90.00
_cell.angle_beta   90.00
_cell.angle_gamma   90.00
#
_symmetry.space_group_name_H-M   'P 1'
#
loop_
_entity.id
_entity.type
_entity.pdbx_description
1 polymer ?
#
loop_
_entity_poly.entity_id
_entity_poly.type
_entity_poly.pdbx_seq_one_letter_code
_entity_poly.pdbx_strand_id
1 'polypeptide(L)'
;MKPVRSLARAMLSGIFVVSGFQNFQNPGRLVPAAKPVTDRVTPLLEKTHPRIPTDTETLIRVNGAVQVGAGLMLATGRFARPAALVLAGTLVPTTLAGHPFWNNDDPATRKNNQIHFLKNLGLLGGLLLAAADTGGRPGLRWRTGHRIGHSRRSVQRAVRTARREARIAVRSAATARRLPG
;
A
#
# COMPACT_ATOMS: atom_id res chain seq x y z
N MET A 1 20.76 -11.39 2.14
CA MET A 1 20.73 -10.03 1.51
C MET A 1 19.92 -8.98 2.29
N LYS A 2 19.98 -8.96 3.64
CA LYS A 2 19.36 -7.90 4.44
C LYS A 2 19.99 -6.50 4.25
N PRO A 3 21.32 -6.32 4.12
CA PRO A 3 21.92 -4.98 4.02
C PRO A 3 21.54 -4.25 2.72
N VAL A 4 21.55 -4.96 1.58
CA VAL A 4 21.16 -4.39 0.28
C VAL A 4 19.74 -3.83 0.31
N ARG A 5 18.78 -4.55 0.91
CA ARG A 5 17.39 -4.09 1.02
C ARG A 5 17.23 -2.88 1.94
N SER A 6 17.97 -2.82 3.04
CA SER A 6 17.95 -1.66 3.93
C SER A 6 18.55 -0.43 3.25
N LEU A 7 19.69 -0.60 2.57
CA LEU A 7 20.31 0.48 1.82
C LEU A 7 19.42 0.98 0.68
N ALA A 8 18.83 0.08 -0.11
CA ALA A 8 17.92 0.44 -1.19
C ALA A 8 16.70 1.24 -0.68
N ARG A 9 16.11 0.86 0.46
CA ARG A 9 15.01 1.59 1.08
C ARG A 9 15.44 2.97 1.58
N ALA A 10 16.60 3.07 2.22
CA ALA A 10 17.16 4.35 2.65
C ALA A 10 17.39 5.28 1.44
N MET A 11 18.02 4.79 0.38
CA MET A 11 18.24 5.56 -0.86
C MET A 11 16.92 5.99 -1.51
N LEU A 12 15.97 5.06 -1.66
CA LEU A 12 14.65 5.35 -2.23
C LEU A 12 13.89 6.38 -1.39
N SER A 13 13.99 6.31 -0.06
CA SER A 13 13.33 7.24 0.85
C SER A 13 13.93 8.64 0.85
N GLY A 14 15.21 8.78 0.51
CA GLY A 14 15.96 10.04 0.67
C GLY A 14 15.30 11.20 -0.08
N ILE A 15 14.85 10.97 -1.31
CA ILE A 15 14.19 12.02 -2.10
C ILE A 15 12.88 12.49 -1.47
N PHE A 16 12.11 11.58 -0.85
CA PHE A 16 10.84 11.92 -0.21
C PHE A 16 11.04 12.67 1.11
N VAL A 17 12.05 12.30 1.89
CA VAL A 17 12.38 13.00 3.13
C VAL A 17 12.85 14.42 2.83
N VAL A 18 13.80 14.58 1.91
CA VAL A 18 14.38 15.89 1.58
C VAL A 18 13.33 16.78 0.89
N SER A 19 12.68 16.29 -0.17
CA SER A 19 11.65 17.05 -0.88
C SER A 19 10.47 17.37 0.03
N GLY A 20 9.99 16.38 0.79
CA GLY A 20 8.88 16.55 1.73
C GLY A 20 9.16 17.61 2.79
N PHE A 21 10.37 17.63 3.35
CA PHE A 21 10.78 18.63 4.33
C PHE A 21 10.84 20.04 3.72
N GLN A 22 11.42 20.17 2.52
CA GLN A 22 11.48 21.45 1.81
C GLN A 22 10.09 21.96 1.42
N ASN A 23 9.19 21.07 1.02
CA ASN A 23 7.80 21.40 0.66
C ASN A 23 6.99 21.80 1.91
N PHE A 24 7.28 21.17 3.06
CA PHE A 24 6.66 21.51 4.34
C PHE A 24 7.08 22.90 4.83
N GLN A 25 8.37 23.23 4.75
CA GLN A 25 8.88 24.53 5.18
C GLN A 25 8.52 25.66 4.22
N ASN A 26 8.58 25.39 2.91
CA ASN A 26 8.39 26.40 1.87
C ASN A 26 7.28 25.99 0.88
N PRO A 27 6.02 25.91 1.33
CA PRO A 27 4.91 25.47 0.48
C PRO A 27 4.52 26.49 -0.59
N GLY A 28 4.70 27.79 -0.33
CA GLY A 28 4.28 28.89 -1.21
C GLY A 28 4.82 28.79 -2.65
N ARG A 29 6.05 28.27 -2.84
CA ARG A 29 6.65 28.11 -4.17
C ARG A 29 5.91 27.10 -5.07
N LEU A 30 5.16 26.19 -4.47
CA LEU A 30 4.45 25.12 -5.17
C LEU A 30 2.98 25.47 -5.43
N VAL A 31 2.44 26.51 -4.80
CA VAL A 31 1.03 26.91 -4.94
C VAL A 31 0.62 27.12 -6.40
N PRO A 32 1.38 27.85 -7.25
CA PRO A 32 0.99 28.06 -8.64
C PRO A 32 0.87 26.76 -9.45
N ALA A 33 1.79 25.82 -9.22
CA ALA A 33 1.82 24.52 -9.90
C ALA A 33 0.79 23.52 -9.32
N ALA A 34 0.54 23.58 -8.01
CA ALA A 34 -0.36 22.68 -7.31
C ALA A 34 -1.83 23.05 -7.48
N LYS A 35 -2.16 24.35 -7.60
CA LYS A 35 -3.53 24.87 -7.63
C LYS A 35 -4.45 24.18 -8.65
N PRO A 36 -4.05 23.93 -9.91
CA PRO A 36 -4.90 23.22 -10.87
C PRO A 36 -5.19 21.75 -10.52
N VAL A 37 -4.35 21.14 -9.68
CA VAL A 37 -4.55 19.76 -9.21
C VAL A 37 -5.34 19.78 -7.91
N THR A 38 -5.03 20.66 -6.96
CA THR A 38 -5.78 20.78 -5.70
C THR A 38 -7.21 21.20 -5.95
N ASP A 39 -7.47 22.19 -6.82
CA ASP A 39 -8.83 22.65 -7.15
C ASP A 39 -9.73 21.51 -7.69
N ARG A 40 -9.15 20.49 -8.35
CA ARG A 40 -9.89 19.30 -8.81
C ARG A 40 -10.16 18.27 -7.71
N VAL A 41 -9.31 18.23 -6.68
CA VAL A 41 -9.38 17.24 -5.58
C VAL A 41 -10.14 17.80 -4.37
N THR A 42 -10.09 19.11 -4.13
CA THR A 42 -10.84 19.85 -3.11
C THR A 42 -12.31 19.44 -3.01
N PRO A 43 -13.11 19.40 -4.09
CA PRO A 43 -14.52 18.99 -3.99
C PRO A 43 -14.73 17.52 -3.59
N LEU A 44 -13.72 16.65 -3.77
CA LEU A 44 -13.77 15.27 -3.29
C LEU A 44 -13.46 15.20 -1.79
N LEU A 45 -12.54 16.05 -1.30
CA LEU A 45 -12.18 16.19 0.10
C LEU A 45 -13.33 16.79 0.92
N GLU A 46 -13.99 17.83 0.41
CA GLU A 46 -15.15 18.45 1.07
C GLU A 46 -16.30 17.47 1.26
N LYS A 47 -16.55 16.60 0.27
CA LYS A 47 -17.55 15.53 0.35
C LYS A 47 -17.23 14.48 1.41
N THR A 48 -15.95 14.30 1.75
CA THR A 48 -15.55 13.30 2.75
C THR A 48 -15.71 13.83 4.17
N HIS A 49 -15.31 15.08 4.43
CA HIS A 49 -15.54 15.70 5.74
C HIS A 49 -15.46 17.24 5.69
N PRO A 50 -16.41 17.97 6.31
CA PRO A 50 -16.43 19.44 6.32
C PRO A 50 -15.29 20.09 7.11
N ARG A 51 -14.44 19.30 7.77
CA ARG A 51 -13.27 19.78 8.54
C ARG A 51 -11.94 19.61 7.82
N ILE A 52 -11.93 19.10 6.60
CA ILE A 52 -10.68 18.93 5.85
C ILE A 52 -10.23 20.29 5.32
N PRO A 53 -8.98 20.72 5.61
CA PRO A 53 -8.45 21.96 5.04
C PRO A 53 -8.43 21.89 3.51
N THR A 54 -9.03 22.88 2.87
CA THR A 54 -9.11 23.00 1.40
C THR A 54 -8.14 24.04 0.84
N ASP A 55 -7.41 24.72 1.72
CA ASP A 55 -6.35 25.63 1.34
C ASP A 55 -5.17 24.86 0.69
N THR A 56 -4.74 25.35 -0.48
CA THR A 56 -3.67 24.72 -1.29
C THR A 56 -2.36 24.67 -0.52
N GLU A 57 -2.00 25.72 0.23
CA GLU A 57 -0.76 25.76 1.00
C GLU A 57 -0.77 24.69 2.11
N THR A 58 -1.88 24.60 2.82
CA THR A 58 -2.09 23.61 3.87
C THR A 58 -2.02 22.18 3.32
N LEU A 59 -2.62 21.92 2.15
CA LEU A 59 -2.54 20.61 1.49
C LEU A 59 -1.10 20.25 1.09
N ILE A 60 -0.32 21.20 0.58
CA ILE A 60 1.10 21.00 0.26
C ILE A 60 1.88 20.67 1.54
N ARG A 61 1.63 21.40 2.63
CA ARG A 61 2.28 21.18 3.93
C ARG A 61 1.96 19.79 4.48
N VAL A 62 0.69 19.38 4.45
CA VAL A 62 0.25 18.04 4.84
C VAL A 62 0.94 16.97 3.99
N ASN A 63 0.98 17.15 2.67
CA ASN A 63 1.67 16.22 1.77
C ASN A 63 3.17 16.12 2.09
N GLY A 64 3.84 17.24 2.38
CA GLY A 64 5.24 17.27 2.81
C GLY A 64 5.48 16.50 4.12
N ALA A 65 4.63 16.70 5.13
CA ALA A 65 4.69 15.96 6.39
C ALA A 65 4.49 14.45 6.19
N VAL A 66 3.54 14.06 5.33
CA VAL A 66 3.31 12.65 4.96
C VAL A 66 4.55 12.06 4.28
N GLN A 67 5.17 12.77 3.35
CA GLN A 67 6.38 12.31 2.66
C GLN A 67 7.56 12.12 3.62
N VAL A 68 7.76 13.03 4.57
CA VAL A 68 8.80 12.89 5.61
C VAL A 68 8.50 11.67 6.50
N GLY A 69 7.30 11.58 7.05
CA GLY A 69 6.93 10.50 7.96
C GLY A 69 7.00 9.12 7.29
N ALA A 70 6.41 8.98 6.10
CA ALA A 70 6.46 7.74 5.33
C ALA A 70 7.86 7.44 4.80
N GLY A 71 8.65 8.45 4.42
CA GLY A 71 10.05 8.30 4.05
C GLY A 71 10.89 7.71 5.18
N LEU A 72 10.78 8.25 6.40
CA LEU A 72 11.49 7.74 7.58
C LEU A 72 11.04 6.31 7.96
N MET A 73 9.74 6.02 7.86
CA MET A 73 9.22 4.66 8.05
C MET A 73 9.77 3.67 7.01
N LEU A 74 9.88 4.09 5.75
CA LEU A 74 10.49 3.28 4.69
C LEU A 74 11.97 3.05 4.96
N ALA A 75 12.73 4.10 5.31
CA ALA A 75 14.16 4.05 5.60
C ALA A 75 14.50 3.11 6.76
N THR A 76 13.81 3.28 7.89
CA THR A 76 13.97 2.43 9.09
C THR A 76 13.43 1.02 8.88
N GLY A 77 12.58 0.83 7.88
CA GLY A 77 11.93 -0.43 7.57
C GLY A 77 10.71 -0.75 8.44
N ARG A 78 10.35 0.14 9.37
CA ARG A 78 9.17 0.00 10.21
C ARG A 78 7.95 0.40 9.38
N PHE A 79 7.04 -0.55 9.14
CA PHE A 79 5.88 -0.34 8.25
C PHE A 79 6.28 0.02 6.80
N ALA A 80 7.41 -0.53 6.31
CA ALA A 80 7.94 -0.23 4.97
C ALA A 80 6.90 -0.40 3.84
N ARG A 81 6.05 -1.42 3.91
CA ARG A 81 5.07 -1.72 2.86
C ARG A 81 3.97 -0.66 2.73
N PRO A 82 3.19 -0.35 3.78
CA PRO A 82 2.21 0.72 3.70
C PRO A 82 2.88 2.08 3.50
N ALA A 83 4.06 2.33 4.08
CA ALA A 83 4.81 3.56 3.84
C ALA A 83 5.15 3.76 2.36
N ALA A 84 5.60 2.70 1.68
CA ALA A 84 5.88 2.75 0.24
C ALA A 84 4.62 3.01 -0.60
N LEU A 85 3.47 2.41 -0.23
CA LEU A 85 2.19 2.69 -0.89
C LEU A 85 1.72 4.13 -0.69
N VAL A 86 1.88 4.67 0.53
CA VAL A 86 1.56 6.07 0.83
C VAL A 86 2.43 6.99 -0.03
N LEU A 87 3.75 6.79 -0.05
CA LEU A 87 4.67 7.57 -0.88
C LEU A 87 4.31 7.48 -2.37
N ALA A 88 3.96 6.28 -2.86
CA ALA A 88 3.52 6.06 -4.23
C ALA A 88 2.25 6.86 -4.55
N GLY A 89 1.29 6.87 -3.63
CA GLY A 89 0.08 7.67 -3.72
C GLY A 89 0.37 9.18 -3.78
N THR A 90 1.31 9.68 -2.97
CA THR A 90 1.70 11.11 -3.02
C THR A 90 2.38 11.51 -4.33
N LEU A 91 3.08 10.57 -4.97
CA LEU A 91 3.90 10.86 -6.15
C LEU A 91 3.05 11.17 -7.39
N VAL A 92 1.85 10.58 -7.49
CA VAL A 92 0.93 10.78 -8.63
C VAL A 92 0.49 12.24 -8.75
N PRO A 93 -0.18 12.86 -7.76
CA PRO A 93 -0.61 14.25 -7.86
C PRO A 93 0.57 15.23 -7.96
N THR A 94 1.69 14.96 -7.28
CA THR A 94 2.87 15.83 -7.38
C THR A 94 3.51 15.81 -8.76
N THR A 95 3.46 14.67 -9.46
CA THR A 95 4.01 14.57 -10.82
C THR A 95 3.13 15.30 -11.83
N LEU A 96 1.81 15.14 -11.70
CA LEU A 96 0.85 15.84 -12.56
C LEU A 96 0.92 17.37 -12.39
N ALA A 97 1.11 17.84 -11.16
CA ALA A 97 1.27 19.26 -10.85
C ALA A 97 2.62 19.82 -11.33
N GLY A 98 3.72 19.11 -11.07
CA GLY A 98 5.07 19.63 -11.28
C GLY A 98 5.58 19.58 -12.72
N HIS A 99 5.17 18.57 -13.51
CA HIS A 99 5.76 18.31 -14.83
C HIS A 99 4.74 17.87 -15.90
N PRO A 100 3.75 18.70 -16.24
CA PRO A 100 2.77 18.39 -17.29
C PRO A 100 3.39 18.56 -18.69
N PHE A 101 4.28 17.65 -19.10
CA PHE A 101 5.00 17.76 -20.38
C PHE A 101 4.07 17.80 -21.62
N TRP A 102 2.85 17.30 -21.47
CA TRP A 102 1.78 17.33 -22.49
C TRP A 102 1.23 18.73 -22.76
N ASN A 103 1.45 19.70 -21.86
CA ASN A 103 0.99 21.08 -22.01
C ASN A 103 2.12 22.06 -22.37
N ASN A 104 3.31 21.55 -22.72
CA ASN A 104 4.46 22.39 -23.04
C ASN A 104 4.60 22.57 -24.56
N ASP A 105 4.51 23.81 -25.03
CA ASP A 105 4.67 24.16 -26.45
C ASP A 105 6.14 24.19 -26.89
N ASP A 106 7.04 24.65 -26.01
CA ASP A 106 8.48 24.66 -26.29
C ASP A 106 9.09 23.24 -26.26
N PRO A 107 9.74 22.78 -27.35
CA PRO A 107 10.33 21.45 -27.44
C PRO A 107 11.38 21.14 -26.37
N ALA A 108 12.18 22.12 -25.94
CA ALA A 108 13.22 21.92 -24.93
C ALA A 108 12.61 21.70 -23.54
N THR A 109 11.66 22.56 -23.15
CA THR A 109 10.92 22.47 -21.89
C THR A 109 10.09 21.19 -21.81
N ARG A 110 9.47 20.77 -22.92
CA ARG A 110 8.76 19.49 -23.04
C ARG A 110 9.68 18.29 -22.77
N LYS A 111 10.85 18.23 -23.41
CA LYS A 111 11.83 17.15 -23.18
C LYS A 111 12.29 17.10 -21.72
N ASN A 112 12.57 18.25 -21.11
CA ASN A 112 12.98 18.30 -19.71
C ASN A 112 11.89 17.76 -18.77
N ASN A 113 10.64 18.21 -18.93
CA ASN A 113 9.51 17.71 -18.13
C ASN A 113 9.25 16.22 -18.35
N GLN A 114 9.45 15.71 -19.57
CA GLN A 114 9.34 14.27 -19.85
C GLN A 114 10.41 13.46 -19.08
N ILE A 115 11.64 13.96 -18.98
CA ILE A 115 12.70 13.33 -18.19
C ILE A 115 12.32 13.30 -16.70
N HIS A 116 11.79 14.39 -16.16
CA HIS A 116 11.32 14.43 -14.78
C HIS A 116 10.15 13.47 -14.53
N PHE A 117 9.21 13.39 -15.47
CA PHE A 117 8.13 12.40 -15.43
C PHE A 117 8.67 10.96 -15.39
N LEU A 118 9.64 10.63 -16.27
CA LEU A 118 10.27 9.31 -16.32
C LEU A 118 11.03 8.98 -15.01
N LYS A 119 11.71 9.97 -14.41
CA LYS A 119 12.34 9.82 -13.09
C LYS A 119 11.30 9.47 -12.01
N ASN A 120 10.18 10.19 -11.98
CA ASN A 120 9.10 9.91 -11.04
C ASN A 120 8.46 8.54 -11.29
N LEU A 121 8.32 8.12 -12.55
CA LEU A 121 7.83 6.79 -12.88
C LEU A 121 8.79 5.69 -12.40
N GLY A 122 10.10 5.89 -12.54
CA GLY A 122 11.11 5.00 -11.97
C GLY A 122 11.04 4.91 -10.45
N LEU A 123 10.86 6.05 -9.77
CA LEU A 123 10.64 6.09 -8.31
C LEU A 123 9.36 5.35 -7.91
N LEU A 124 8.27 5.52 -8.67
CA LEU A 124 7.02 4.79 -8.45
C LEU A 124 7.24 3.28 -8.56
N GLY A 125 7.95 2.82 -9.60
CA GLY A 125 8.30 1.41 -9.76
C GLY A 125 9.10 0.86 -8.57
N GLY A 126 10.09 1.62 -8.09
CA GLY A 126 10.85 1.28 -6.89
C GLY A 126 9.99 1.18 -5.62
N LEU A 127 9.04 2.10 -5.44
CA LEU A 127 8.10 2.08 -4.31
C LEU A 127 7.13 0.91 -4.39
N LEU A 128 6.59 0.59 -5.56
CA LEU A 128 5.72 -0.57 -5.76
C LEU A 128 6.46 -1.88 -5.46
N LEU A 129 7.73 -1.99 -5.87
CA LEU A 129 8.58 -3.12 -5.51
C LEU A 129 8.79 -3.20 -3.99
N ALA A 130 9.03 -2.08 -3.32
CA ALA A 130 9.16 -2.02 -1.86
C ALA A 130 7.85 -2.36 -1.13
N ALA A 131 6.69 -2.02 -1.70
CA ALA A 131 5.38 -2.39 -1.17
C ALA A 131 5.10 -3.90 -1.31
N ALA A 132 5.57 -4.50 -2.41
CA ALA A 132 5.47 -5.93 -2.68
C ALA A 132 6.51 -6.77 -1.90
N ASP A 133 7.64 -6.17 -1.49
CA ASP A 133 8.69 -6.89 -0.76
C ASP A 133 8.18 -7.39 0.61
N THR A 134 8.27 -8.70 0.80
CA THR A 134 7.88 -9.41 2.03
C THR A 134 9.05 -9.60 2.98
N GLY A 135 10.27 -9.17 2.61
CA GLY A 135 11.43 -9.21 3.48
C GLY A 135 11.83 -10.61 3.94
N GLY A 136 11.37 -11.66 3.24
CA GLY A 136 11.55 -13.07 3.64
C GLY A 136 10.61 -13.56 4.75
N ARG A 137 9.64 -12.74 5.19
CA ARG A 137 8.58 -13.16 6.12
C ARG A 137 7.31 -13.47 5.32
N PRO A 138 6.76 -14.69 5.40
CA PRO A 138 5.55 -15.01 4.66
C PRO A 138 4.41 -14.07 5.06
N GLY A 139 3.72 -13.52 4.05
CA GLY A 139 2.64 -12.56 4.26
C GLY A 139 1.49 -13.13 5.10
N LEU A 140 0.64 -12.26 5.67
CA LEU A 140 -0.51 -12.70 6.48
C LEU A 140 -1.36 -13.75 5.75
N ARG A 141 -1.61 -13.57 4.44
CA ARG A 141 -2.34 -14.54 3.60
C ARG A 141 -1.73 -15.95 3.63
N TRP A 142 -0.39 -16.05 3.64
CA TRP A 142 0.33 -17.32 3.75
C TRP A 142 0.20 -17.91 5.15
N ARG A 143 0.26 -17.07 6.21
CA ARG A 143 0.09 -17.51 7.61
C ARG A 143 -1.34 -18.00 7.89
N THR A 144 -2.36 -17.35 7.33
CA THR A 144 -3.75 -17.82 7.41
C THR A 144 -3.98 -19.07 6.54
N GLY A 145 -3.38 -19.15 5.36
CA GLY A 145 -3.48 -20.32 4.47
C GLY A 145 -2.89 -21.59 5.08
N HIS A 146 -1.74 -21.50 5.76
CA HIS A 146 -1.10 -22.66 6.41
C HIS A 146 -1.90 -23.20 7.61
N ARG A 147 -2.59 -22.35 8.38
CA ARG A 147 -3.45 -22.81 9.49
C ARG A 147 -4.70 -23.56 9.00
N ILE A 148 -5.21 -23.22 7.82
CA ILE A 148 -6.33 -23.92 7.19
C ILE A 148 -5.92 -25.33 6.73
N GLY A 149 -4.68 -25.50 6.25
CA GLY A 149 -4.14 -26.80 5.82
C GLY A 149 -4.08 -27.85 6.93
N HIS A 150 -3.71 -27.45 8.16
CA HIS A 150 -3.67 -28.36 9.31
C HIS A 150 -5.08 -28.66 9.87
N SER A 151 -5.97 -27.68 9.90
CA SER A 151 -7.36 -27.89 10.33
C SER A 151 -8.14 -28.82 9.39
N ARG A 152 -7.86 -28.81 8.08
CA ARG A 152 -8.52 -29.73 7.14
C ARG A 152 -8.25 -31.20 7.46
N ARG A 153 -7.05 -31.56 7.91
CA ARG A 153 -6.70 -32.95 8.22
C ARG A 153 -7.34 -33.43 9.53
N SER A 154 -7.38 -32.59 10.56
CA SER A 154 -8.07 -32.92 11.81
C SER A 154 -9.58 -33.00 11.62
N VAL A 155 -10.17 -32.06 10.87
CA VAL A 155 -11.60 -32.08 10.51
C VAL A 155 -11.95 -33.31 9.68
N GLN A 156 -11.14 -33.67 8.68
CA GLN A 156 -11.37 -34.90 7.90
C GLN A 156 -11.32 -36.17 8.76
N ARG A 157 -10.44 -36.23 9.75
CA ARG A 157 -10.37 -37.37 10.67
C ARG A 157 -11.61 -37.44 11.57
N ALA A 158 -12.01 -36.31 12.16
CA ALA A 158 -13.21 -36.22 13.00
C ALA A 158 -14.50 -36.58 12.23
N VAL A 159 -14.62 -36.15 10.97
CA VAL A 159 -15.77 -36.51 10.11
C VAL A 159 -15.78 -38.00 9.79
N ARG A 160 -14.60 -38.61 9.56
CA ARG A 160 -14.50 -40.06 9.29
C ARG A 160 -14.86 -40.90 10.51
N THR A 161 -14.41 -40.52 11.71
CA THR A 161 -14.75 -41.22 12.95
C THR A 161 -16.24 -41.10 13.25
N ALA A 162 -16.81 -39.90 13.17
CA ALA A 162 -18.23 -39.68 13.37
C ALA A 162 -19.10 -40.49 12.38
N ARG A 163 -18.72 -40.56 11.09
CA ARG A 163 -19.41 -41.42 10.11
C ARG A 163 -19.35 -42.90 10.46
N ARG A 164 -18.23 -43.36 11.02
CA ARG A 164 -18.03 -44.76 11.38
C ARG A 164 -18.90 -45.12 12.58
N GLU A 165 -18.92 -44.27 13.60
CA GLU A 165 -19.76 -44.44 14.80
C GLU A 165 -21.25 -44.40 14.45
N ALA A 166 -21.67 -43.45 13.61
CA ALA A 166 -23.04 -43.38 13.13
C ALA A 166 -23.46 -44.65 12.38
N ARG A 167 -22.60 -45.21 11.52
CA ARG A 167 -22.87 -46.50 10.84
C ARG A 167 -23.00 -47.66 11.82
N ILE A 168 -22.19 -47.69 12.87
CA ILE A 168 -22.24 -48.74 13.89
C ILE A 168 -23.56 -48.63 14.67
N ALA A 169 -23.93 -47.42 15.11
CA ALA A 169 -25.17 -47.16 15.84
C ALA A 169 -26.43 -47.51 15.03
N VAL A 170 -26.45 -47.19 13.73
CA VAL A 170 -27.57 -47.55 12.85
C VAL A 170 -27.67 -49.07 12.69
N ARG A 171 -26.54 -49.76 12.54
CA ARG A 171 -26.53 -51.23 12.41
C ARG A 171 -26.95 -51.91 13.71
N SER A 172 -26.47 -51.46 14.88
CA SER A 172 -26.87 -52.03 16.16
C SER A 172 -28.36 -51.80 16.46
N ALA A 173 -28.88 -50.61 16.15
CA ALA A 173 -30.31 -50.33 16.26
C ALA A 173 -31.16 -51.19 15.31
N ALA A 174 -30.71 -51.42 14.08
CA ALA A 174 -31.39 -52.29 13.13
C ALA A 174 -31.39 -53.76 13.57
N THR A 175 -30.28 -54.24 14.17
CA THR A 175 -30.19 -55.59 14.73
C THR A 175 -31.09 -55.75 15.95
N ALA A 176 -31.10 -54.79 16.87
CA ALA A 176 -31.97 -54.80 18.04
C ALA A 176 -33.46 -54.83 17.67
N ARG A 177 -33.84 -54.17 16.57
CA ARG A 177 -35.22 -54.19 16.04
C ARG A 177 -35.62 -55.50 15.36
N ARG A 178 -34.66 -56.39 15.05
CA ARG A 178 -34.90 -57.69 14.40
C ARG A 178 -34.93 -58.87 15.37
N LEU A 179 -34.66 -58.64 16.66
CA LEU A 179 -34.79 -59.67 17.69
C LEU A 179 -36.27 -59.69 18.14
N PRO A 180 -37.01 -60.79 17.93
CA PRO A 180 -38.31 -60.96 18.55
C PRO A 180 -38.12 -61.10 20.07
N GLY A 181 -38.91 -60.36 20.83
CA GLY A 181 -39.00 -60.50 22.29
C GLY A 181 -39.66 -61.82 22.69
#